data_AF-A0A2N3IFF0-F1
#
_entry.id   AF-A0A2N3IFF0-F1
#
_cell.length_a   1.000
_cell.length_b   1.000
_cell.length_c   1.000
_cell.angle_alpha   90.00
_cell.angle_beta   90.00
_cell.angle_gamma   90.00
#
_symmetry.space_group_name_H-M   'P 1'
#
loop_
_entity.id
_entity.type
_entity.pdbx_description
1 polymer ?
#
loop_
_entity_poly.entity_id
_entity_poly.type
_entity_poly.pdbx_seq_one_letter_code
_entity_poly.pdbx_strand_id
1 'polypeptide(L)'
;MMKFLFKPLLAANYCAAKWIVNKNLPQRVIPTALHTFTSPFAFLSAGIYCVILGSIDYKFKTFTPIFIGLGIVMLSVSFFVEKKAKNSIERWGIKKEYKSLSKNQRQNRNTFAFLFFWAGFALSVYLIITFTEGYLVK
;
A
#
# COMPACT_ATOMS: atom_id res chain seq x y z
N MET A 1 -17.82 2.89 -9.72
CA MET A 1 -17.32 3.25 -8.37
C MET A 1 -15.85 2.87 -8.16
N MET A 2 -15.44 1.59 -8.21
CA MET A 2 -14.03 1.19 -7.99
C MET A 2 -13.00 1.89 -8.90
N LYS A 3 -13.28 2.00 -10.20
CA LYS A 3 -12.40 2.72 -11.14
C LYS A 3 -12.21 4.19 -10.74
N PHE A 4 -13.25 4.85 -10.23
CA PHE A 4 -13.19 6.27 -9.87
C PHE A 4 -12.27 6.51 -8.66
N LEU A 5 -12.29 5.62 -7.68
CA LEU A 5 -11.45 5.71 -6.49
C LEU A 5 -10.02 5.22 -6.72
N PHE A 6 -9.85 4.06 -7.37
CA PHE A 6 -8.54 3.42 -7.49
C PHE A 6 -7.73 3.87 -8.70
N LYS A 7 -8.37 4.36 -9.78
CA LYS A 7 -7.62 4.84 -10.94
C LYS A 7 -6.74 6.05 -10.61
N PRO A 8 -7.23 7.12 -9.95
CA PRO A 8 -6.39 8.26 -9.58
C PRO A 8 -5.21 7.85 -8.70
N LEU A 9 -5.46 6.96 -7.74
CA LEU A 9 -4.45 6.44 -6.82
C LEU A 9 -3.38 5.59 -7.53
N LEU A 10 -3.80 4.69 -8.41
CA LEU A 10 -2.90 3.85 -9.19
C LEU A 10 -2.11 4.68 -10.22
N ALA A 11 -2.74 5.71 -10.80
CA ALA A 11 -2.07 6.63 -11.71
C ALA A 11 -1.05 7.51 -10.98
N ALA A 12 -1.34 7.92 -9.74
CA ALA A 12 -0.41 8.63 -8.89
C ALA A 12 0.82 7.78 -8.55
N ASN A 13 0.60 6.53 -8.16
CA ASN A 13 1.68 5.57 -7.90
C ASN A 13 2.53 5.27 -9.15
N TYR A 14 1.90 5.20 -10.33
CA TYR A 14 2.64 5.07 -11.59
C TYR A 14 3.52 6.30 -11.87
N CYS A 15 3.05 7.51 -11.57
CA CYS A 15 3.86 8.73 -11.71
C CYS A 15 5.04 8.70 -10.73
N ALA A 16 4.81 8.32 -9.47
CA ALA A 16 5.85 8.22 -8.46
C ALA A 16 6.91 7.18 -8.86
N ALA A 17 6.48 6.01 -9.35
CA ALA A 17 7.40 5.00 -9.88
C ALA A 17 8.24 5.51 -11.06
N LYS A 18 7.65 6.28 -11.98
CA LYS A 18 8.39 6.92 -13.09
C LYS A 18 9.41 7.95 -12.61
N TRP A 19 9.20 8.56 -11.45
CA TRP A 19 10.12 9.53 -10.86
C TRP A 19 11.25 8.86 -10.09
N ILE A 20 10.95 7.79 -9.35
CA ILE A 20 11.90 7.07 -8.49
C ILE A 20 12.79 6.10 -9.30
N VAL A 21 12.22 5.41 -10.29
CA VAL A 21 12.94 4.39 -11.05
C VAL A 21 13.99 5.03 -11.96
N ASN A 22 15.21 4.47 -11.94
CA ASN A 22 16.29 4.85 -12.84
C ASN A 22 15.81 4.82 -14.29
N LYS A 23 16.05 5.91 -15.03
CA LYS A 23 15.67 6.07 -16.44
C LYS A 23 16.22 4.97 -17.34
N ASN A 24 17.35 4.37 -16.97
CA ASN A 24 18.00 3.27 -17.70
C ASN A 24 17.34 1.90 -17.46
N LEU A 25 16.35 1.80 -16.55
CA LEU A 25 15.66 0.55 -16.21
C LEU A 25 14.13 0.71 -16.31
N PRO A 26 13.59 1.04 -17.49
CA PRO A 26 12.16 1.33 -17.66
C PRO A 26 11.25 0.15 -17.33
N GLN A 27 11.76 -1.09 -17.42
CA GLN A 27 11.03 -2.31 -17.04
C GLN A 27 10.66 -2.36 -15.55
N ARG A 28 11.38 -1.64 -14.68
CA ARG A 28 11.10 -1.62 -13.23
C ARG A 28 9.93 -0.72 -12.84
N VAL A 29 9.44 0.14 -13.74
CA VAL A 29 8.37 1.10 -13.44
C VAL A 29 7.08 0.40 -13.02
N ILE A 30 6.68 -0.66 -13.71
CA ILE A 30 5.44 -1.37 -13.36
C ILE A 30 5.57 -2.08 -12.01
N PRO A 31 6.61 -2.90 -11.76
CA PRO A 31 6.84 -3.49 -10.43
C PRO A 31 6.87 -2.44 -9.31
N THR A 32 7.59 -1.34 -9.50
CA THR A 32 7.65 -0.27 -8.49
C THR A 32 6.29 0.38 -8.27
N ALA A 33 5.55 0.70 -9.33
CA ALA A 33 4.20 1.27 -9.22
C ALA A 33 3.23 0.34 -8.49
N LEU A 34 3.34 -0.96 -8.74
CA LEU A 34 2.53 -1.97 -8.06
C LEU A 34 2.89 -2.05 -6.58
N HIS A 35 4.17 -2.13 -6.25
CA HIS A 35 4.64 -2.21 -4.86
C HIS A 35 4.25 -0.97 -4.05
N THR A 36 4.46 0.24 -4.59
CA THR A 36 4.08 1.48 -3.89
C THR A 36 2.56 1.61 -3.78
N PHE A 37 1.80 1.08 -4.75
CA PHE A 37 0.35 1.05 -4.69
C PHE A 37 -0.18 0.03 -3.68
N THR A 38 0.46 -1.14 -3.53
CA THR A 38 -0.02 -2.23 -2.65
C THR A 38 0.39 -2.04 -1.19
N SER A 39 1.56 -1.46 -0.93
CA SER A 39 2.09 -1.28 0.44
C SER A 39 1.11 -0.59 1.40
N PRO A 40 0.41 0.50 1.03
CA PRO A 40 -0.55 1.15 1.93
C PRO A 40 -1.73 0.23 2.29
N PHE A 41 -2.18 -0.62 1.37
CA PHE A 41 -3.23 -1.60 1.67
C PHE A 41 -2.74 -2.70 2.59
N ALA A 42 -1.47 -3.09 2.47
CA ALA A 42 -0.83 -4.02 3.40
C ALA A 42 -0.68 -3.41 4.80
N PHE A 43 -0.32 -2.13 4.89
CA PHE A 43 -0.27 -1.40 6.16
C PHE A 43 -1.64 -1.32 6.82
N LEU A 44 -2.68 -0.99 6.05
CA LEU A 44 -4.06 -0.97 6.54
C LEU A 44 -4.52 -2.35 7.01
N SER A 45 -4.21 -3.42 6.28
CA SER A 45 -4.59 -4.78 6.67
C SER A 45 -3.85 -5.26 7.91
N ALA A 46 -2.57 -4.88 8.09
CA ALA A 46 -1.82 -5.13 9.32
C ALA A 46 -2.46 -4.44 10.52
N GLY A 47 -2.86 -3.17 10.37
CA GLY A 47 -3.55 -2.42 11.42
C GLY A 47 -4.89 -3.08 11.80
N ILE A 48 -5.70 -3.47 10.81
CA ILE A 48 -6.98 -4.18 11.05
C ILE A 48 -6.74 -5.51 11.78
N TYR A 49 -5.72 -6.26 11.36
CA TYR A 49 -5.36 -7.52 12.01
C TYR A 49 -5.00 -7.32 13.48
N CYS A 50 -4.21 -6.29 13.81
CA CYS A 50 -3.89 -5.93 15.20
C CYS A 50 -5.13 -5.57 16.01
N VAL A 51 -6.07 -4.78 15.44
CA VAL A 51 -7.32 -4.43 16.12
C VAL A 51 -8.16 -5.69 16.42
N ILE A 52 -8.28 -6.60 15.45
CA ILE A 52 -9.02 -7.86 15.62
C ILE A 52 -8.38 -8.71 16.72
N LEU A 53 -7.06 -8.90 16.69
CA LEU A 53 -6.35 -9.62 17.73
C LEU A 53 -6.42 -8.94 19.10
N GLY A 54 -6.48 -7.62 19.14
CA GLY A 54 -6.65 -6.87 20.38
C GLY A 54 -8.02 -7.11 21.02
N SER A 55 -9.05 -7.33 20.19
CA SER A 55 -10.44 -7.53 20.61
C SER A 55 -10.78 -8.94 21.08
N ILE A 56 -9.91 -9.93 20.87
CA ILE A 56 -10.13 -11.29 21.36
C ILE A 56 -9.55 -11.47 22.78
N ASP A 57 -10.25 -12.26 23.60
CA ASP A 57 -9.84 -12.58 24.98
C ASP A 57 -8.60 -13.48 25.03
N TYR A 58 -8.38 -14.29 24.00
CA TYR A 58 -7.22 -15.16 23.91
C TYR A 58 -5.93 -14.37 23.69
N LYS A 59 -4.91 -14.64 24.51
CA LYS A 59 -3.56 -14.09 24.39
C LYS A 59 -2.53 -15.19 24.13
N PHE A 60 -1.83 -15.09 23.01
CA PHE A 60 -0.59 -15.81 22.75
C PHE A 60 0.47 -15.49 23.80
N LYS A 61 1.20 -16.53 24.25
CA LYS A 61 2.33 -16.42 25.18
C LYS A 61 3.57 -15.75 24.59
N THR A 62 3.68 -15.74 23.26
CA THR A 62 4.81 -15.13 22.53
C THR A 62 4.28 -14.30 21.37
N PHE A 63 5.08 -13.33 20.91
CA PHE A 63 4.73 -12.50 19.77
C PHE A 63 4.92 -13.19 18.41
N THR A 64 5.61 -14.32 18.37
CA THR A 64 5.94 -15.02 17.11
C THR A 64 4.71 -15.37 16.27
N PRO A 65 3.63 -15.98 16.82
CA PRO A 65 2.43 -16.29 16.05
C PRO A 65 1.73 -15.03 15.53
N ILE A 66 1.79 -13.94 16.31
CA ILE A 66 1.20 -12.64 15.94
C ILE A 66 1.91 -12.09 14.71
N PHE A 67 3.25 -12.07 14.70
CA PHE A 67 4.05 -11.59 13.57
C PHE A 67 3.92 -12.48 12.33
N ILE A 68 3.85 -13.81 12.50
CA ILE A 68 3.60 -14.73 11.39
C ILE A 68 2.25 -14.42 10.74
N GLY A 69 1.18 -14.30 11.55
CA GLY A 69 -0.14 -13.95 11.03
C GLY A 69 -0.19 -12.56 10.37
N LEU A 70 0.52 -11.58 10.93
CA LEU A 70 0.64 -10.25 10.34
C LEU A 70 1.30 -10.32 8.95
N GLY A 71 2.39 -11.09 8.82
CA GLY A 71 3.04 -11.36 7.53
C GLY A 71 2.10 -12.02 6.53
N ILE A 72 1.34 -13.04 6.95
CA ILE A 72 0.37 -13.74 6.10
C ILE A 72 -0.71 -12.77 5.58
N VAL A 73 -1.27 -11.93 6.46
CA VAL A 73 -2.32 -10.97 6.10
C VAL A 73 -1.78 -9.90 5.14
N MET A 74 -0.62 -9.33 5.44
CA MET A 74 0.01 -8.32 4.59
C MET A 74 0.34 -8.86 3.20
N LEU A 75 0.94 -10.05 3.12
CA LEU A 75 1.29 -10.69 1.86
C LEU A 75 0.04 -11.05 1.04
N SER A 76 -0.96 -11.66 1.67
CA SER A 76 -2.19 -12.08 1.00
C SER A 76 -2.93 -10.89 0.37
N VAL A 77 -3.05 -9.78 1.12
CA VAL A 77 -3.65 -8.54 0.60
C VAL A 77 -2.78 -7.94 -0.51
N SER A 78 -1.46 -7.90 -0.33
CA SER A 78 -0.54 -7.37 -1.35
C SER A 78 -0.67 -8.13 -2.67
N PHE A 79 -0.61 -9.47 -2.67
CA PHE A 79 -0.75 -10.27 -3.88
C PHE A 79 -2.11 -10.11 -4.56
N PHE A 80 -3.19 -10.08 -3.77
CA PHE A 80 -4.54 -9.89 -4.30
C PHE A 80 -4.71 -8.53 -5.00
N VAL A 81 -4.26 -7.46 -4.34
CA VAL A 81 -4.33 -6.10 -4.87
C VAL A 81 -3.41 -5.94 -6.07
N GLU A 82 -2.19 -6.49 -6.02
CA GLU A 82 -1.20 -6.42 -7.09
C GLU A 82 -1.74 -7.02 -8.39
N LYS A 83 -2.31 -8.24 -8.32
CA LYS A 83 -2.89 -8.91 -9.49
C LYS A 83 -3.96 -8.05 -10.16
N LYS A 84 -4.83 -7.42 -9.37
CA LYS A 84 -5.88 -6.53 -9.88
C LYS A 84 -5.31 -5.22 -10.42
N ALA A 85 -4.34 -4.63 -9.74
CA ALA A 85 -3.69 -3.38 -10.12
C ALA A 85 -2.93 -3.53 -11.45
N LYS A 86 -2.17 -4.62 -11.62
CA LYS A 86 -1.42 -4.91 -12.85
C LYS A 86 -2.32 -4.90 -14.09
N ASN A 87 -3.43 -5.62 -14.03
CA ASN A 87 -4.43 -5.67 -15.11
C ASN A 87 -5.08 -4.29 -15.36
N SER A 88 -5.21 -3.49 -14.30
CA SER A 88 -5.86 -2.18 -14.35
C SER A 88 -4.97 -1.08 -14.94
N ILE A 89 -3.63 -1.16 -14.79
CA ILE A 89 -2.69 -0.19 -15.38
C ILE A 89 -2.89 -0.09 -16.91
N GLU A 90 -3.04 -1.24 -17.57
CA GLU A 90 -3.22 -1.30 -19.01
C GLU A 90 -4.67 -0.99 -19.40
N ARG A 91 -5.64 -1.65 -18.75
CA ARG A 91 -7.07 -1.48 -19.05
C ARG A 91 -7.57 -0.04 -18.84
N TRP A 92 -6.99 0.70 -17.90
CA TRP A 92 -7.37 2.09 -17.64
C TRP A 92 -6.51 3.12 -18.37
N GLY A 93 -5.55 2.67 -19.20
CA GLY A 93 -4.74 3.55 -20.02
C GLY A 93 -3.77 4.45 -19.24
N ILE A 94 -3.34 4.03 -18.04
CA ILE A 94 -2.52 4.85 -17.13
C ILE A 94 -1.20 5.26 -17.77
N LYS A 95 -0.59 4.36 -18.56
CA LYS A 95 0.63 4.65 -19.33
C LYS A 95 0.44 5.80 -20.33
N LYS A 96 -0.71 5.85 -21.02
CA LYS A 96 -1.04 6.90 -21.99
C LYS A 96 -1.33 8.21 -21.28
N GLU A 97 -2.12 8.15 -20.21
CA GLU A 97 -2.45 9.29 -19.37
C GLU A 97 -1.20 9.98 -18.82
N TYR A 98 -0.22 9.22 -18.32
CA TYR A 98 1.04 9.79 -17.84
C TYR A 98 1.75 10.68 -18.88
N LYS A 99 1.75 10.27 -20.15
CA LYS A 99 2.43 10.98 -21.23
C LYS A 99 1.79 12.34 -21.52
N SER A 100 0.47 12.48 -21.34
CA SER A 100 -0.25 13.74 -21.57
C SER A 100 -0.21 14.72 -20.40
N LEU A 101 0.37 14.33 -19.24
CA LEU A 101 0.46 15.21 -18.07
C LEU A 101 1.59 16.22 -18.18
N SER A 102 1.35 17.44 -17.68
CA SER A 102 2.38 18.44 -17.44
C SER A 102 3.29 18.07 -16.25
N LYS A 103 4.43 18.75 -16.12
CA LYS A 103 5.38 18.54 -15.00
C LYS A 103 4.71 18.75 -13.65
N ASN A 104 3.92 19.82 -13.50
CA ASN A 104 3.21 20.15 -12.26
C ASN A 104 2.15 19.10 -11.92
N GLN A 105 1.40 18.62 -12.91
CA GLN A 105 0.42 17.55 -12.70
C GLN A 105 1.08 16.24 -12.25
N ARG A 106 2.25 15.91 -12.81
CA ARG A 106 3.04 14.74 -12.36
C ARG A 106 3.55 14.92 -10.94
N GLN A 107 4.05 16.10 -10.59
CA GLN A 107 4.49 16.39 -9.22
C GLN A 107 3.34 16.27 -8.20
N ASN A 108 2.18 16.87 -8.48
CA ASN A 108 1.02 16.75 -7.58
C ASN A 108 0.59 15.29 -7.37
N ARG A 109 0.64 14.48 -8.44
CA ARG A 109 0.38 13.04 -8.37
C ARG A 109 1.44 12.29 -7.55
N ASN A 110 2.71 12.65 -7.68
CA ASN A 110 3.77 12.07 -6.84
C ASN A 110 3.56 12.41 -5.37
N THR A 111 3.24 13.67 -5.05
CA THR A 111 2.92 14.11 -3.69
C THR A 111 1.74 13.34 -3.13
N PHE A 112 0.67 13.15 -3.91
CA PHE A 112 -0.48 12.37 -3.48
C PHE A 112 -0.11 10.91 -3.17
N ALA A 113 0.69 10.26 -4.04
CA ALA A 113 1.17 8.90 -3.79
C ALA A 113 2.05 8.82 -2.53
N PHE A 114 2.93 9.80 -2.33
CA PHE A 114 3.77 9.92 -1.14
C PHE A 114 2.94 10.06 0.14
N LEU A 115 1.98 10.99 0.16
CA LEU A 115 1.09 11.21 1.30
C LEU A 115 0.27 9.97 1.62
N PHE A 116 -0.30 9.30 0.61
CA PHE A 116 -1.07 8.09 0.83
C PHE A 116 -0.22 6.95 1.41
N PHE A 117 1.02 6.81 0.93
CA PHE A 117 1.95 5.81 1.47
C PHE A 117 2.29 6.08 2.94
N TRP A 118 2.71 7.30 3.27
CA TRP A 118 3.11 7.64 4.63
C TRP A 118 1.94 7.70 5.60
N ALA A 119 0.77 8.13 5.16
CA ALA A 119 -0.45 8.09 5.98
C ALA A 119 -0.82 6.63 6.35
N GLY A 120 -0.79 5.72 5.36
CA GLY A 120 -1.02 4.30 5.61
C GLY A 120 0.04 3.70 6.55
N PHE A 121 1.31 4.02 6.33
CA PHE A 121 2.42 3.58 7.17
C PHE A 121 2.26 4.08 8.61
N ALA A 122 2.08 5.38 8.82
CA ALA A 122 1.94 5.98 10.14
C ALA A 122 0.74 5.41 10.91
N LEU A 123 -0.40 5.22 10.22
CA LEU A 123 -1.57 4.59 10.83
C LEU A 123 -1.28 3.14 11.26
N SER A 124 -0.57 2.36 10.42
CA SER A 124 -0.21 0.98 10.79
C SER A 124 0.74 0.92 11.98
N VAL A 125 1.73 1.81 12.04
CA VAL A 125 2.66 1.90 13.16
C VAL A 125 1.92 2.27 14.44
N TYR A 126 1.04 3.28 14.38
CA TYR A 126 0.20 3.66 15.50
C TYR A 126 -0.63 2.47 16.01
N LEU A 127 -1.34 1.77 15.12
CA LEU A 127 -2.17 0.62 15.51
C LEU A 127 -1.37 -0.57 16.06
N ILE A 128 -0.17 -0.82 15.52
CA ILE A 128 0.72 -1.86 16.04
C ILE A 128 1.20 -1.48 17.45
N ILE A 129 1.63 -0.23 17.67
CA ILE A 129 2.08 0.25 18.99
C ILE A 129 0.93 0.17 19.99
N THR A 130 -0.24 0.73 19.66
CA THR A 130 -1.43 0.67 20.52
C THR A 130 -1.81 -0.77 20.86
N PHE A 131 -1.73 -1.68 19.88
CA PHE A 131 -1.95 -3.10 20.12
C PHE A 131 -0.90 -3.66 21.07
N THR A 132 0.39 -3.47 20.83
CA THR A 132 1.47 -4.02 21.68
C THR A 132 1.40 -3.47 23.11
N GLU A 133 1.15 -2.17 23.29
CA GLU A 133 0.96 -1.55 24.61
C GLU A 133 -0.27 -2.13 25.31
N GLY A 134 -1.42 -2.16 24.64
CA GLY A 134 -2.66 -2.69 25.22
C GLY A 134 -2.64 -4.20 25.48
N TYR A 135 -1.88 -4.95 24.68
CA TYR A 135 -1.73 -6.40 24.77
C TYR A 135 -0.70 -6.83 25.85
N LEU A 136 0.24 -5.95 26.22
CA LEU A 136 1.20 -6.20 27.30
C LEU A 136 0.69 -5.77 28.68
N VAL A 137 -0.22 -4.80 28.74
CA VAL A 137 -0.72 -4.22 30.00
C VAL A 137 -1.98 -4.92 30.52
N LYS A 138 -2.72 -5.65 29.67
CA LYS A 138 -3.91 -6.44 30.02
C LYS A 138 -3.68 -7.92 29.78
#